data_AF-A0A924JHS8-F1
#
_entry.id   AF-A0A924JHS8-F1
#
_cell.length_a   1.000
_cell.length_b   1.000
_cell.length_c   1.000
_cell.angle_alpha   90.00
_cell.angle_beta   90.00
_cell.angle_gamma   90.00
#
_symmetry.space_group_name_H-M   'P 1'
#
loop_
_entity.id
_entity.type
_entity.pdbx_description
1 polymer ?
#
loop_
_entity_poly.entity_id
_entity_poly.type
_entity_poly.pdbx_seq_one_letter_code
_entity_poly.pdbx_strand_id
1 'polypeptide(L)'
;MHAPALTARRTTARLISAALLMTVAFGLGGCANVAGSGAPTAAFAQAGTPGGATVAFESVDGPPPQVFDRMINLLDSEARLRNLAVVSRKDSAAYRVRSYLAAQVRGGRTSIAWVWDVYDR
;
A
#
# COMPACT_ATOMS: atom_id res chain seq x y z
N MET A 1 -53.20 -43.46 15.98
CA MET A 1 -52.09 -42.66 16.54
C MET A 1 -50.91 -42.73 15.57
N HIS A 2 -50.23 -41.58 15.30
CA HIS A 2 -49.01 -41.39 14.49
C HIS A 2 -49.19 -41.47 12.96
N ALA A 3 -48.71 -40.58 12.08
CA ALA A 3 -47.86 -39.36 12.10
C ALA A 3 -48.19 -38.53 10.81
N PRO A 4 -47.62 -37.33 10.47
CA PRO A 4 -46.18 -37.14 10.28
C PRO A 4 -45.62 -35.75 10.68
N ALA A 5 -44.55 -35.77 11.49
CA ALA A 5 -43.65 -34.64 11.71
C ALA A 5 -42.49 -34.69 10.68
N LEU A 6 -42.74 -34.28 9.42
CA LEU A 6 -41.71 -34.26 8.37
C LEU A 6 -41.34 -32.85 7.88
N THR A 7 -42.14 -31.83 8.23
CA THR A 7 -41.94 -30.45 7.76
C THR A 7 -40.86 -29.71 8.55
N ALA A 8 -40.70 -30.02 9.84
CA ALA A 8 -39.80 -29.31 10.76
C ALA A 8 -38.30 -29.56 10.50
N ARG A 9 -37.95 -30.65 9.79
CA ARG A 9 -36.57 -31.10 9.58
C ARG A 9 -35.85 -30.37 8.44
N ARG A 10 -36.61 -29.78 7.49
CA ARG A 10 -36.04 -29.11 6.30
C ARG A 10 -35.64 -27.66 6.58
N THR A 11 -36.35 -27.00 7.48
CA THR A 11 -36.11 -25.59 7.87
C THR A 11 -34.89 -25.45 8.77
N THR A 12 -34.70 -26.38 9.70
CA THR A 12 -33.52 -26.44 10.58
C THR A 12 -32.23 -26.68 9.81
N ALA A 13 -32.24 -27.56 8.80
CA ALA A 13 -31.08 -27.79 7.95
C ALA A 13 -30.62 -26.53 7.20
N ARG A 14 -31.56 -25.75 6.64
CA ARG A 14 -31.27 -24.51 5.91
C ARG A 14 -30.71 -23.39 6.80
N LEU A 15 -31.20 -23.29 8.04
CA LEU A 15 -30.72 -22.31 9.01
C LEU A 15 -29.30 -22.63 9.48
N ILE A 16 -28.97 -23.92 9.64
CA ILE A 16 -27.61 -24.36 9.99
C ILE A 16 -26.64 -24.09 8.83
N SER A 17 -27.04 -24.33 7.57
CA SER A 17 -26.23 -24.01 6.40
C SER A 17 -25.97 -22.51 6.25
N ALA A 18 -26.98 -21.67 6.49
CA ALA A 18 -26.84 -20.22 6.43
C ALA A 18 -25.93 -19.67 7.54
N ALA A 19 -26.03 -20.22 8.75
CA ALA A 19 -25.15 -19.85 9.86
C ALA A 19 -23.68 -20.24 9.60
N LEU A 20 -23.44 -21.39 8.98
CA LEU A 20 -22.10 -21.85 8.62
C LEU A 20 -21.46 -20.99 7.51
N LEU A 21 -22.24 -20.49 6.55
CA LEU A 21 -21.73 -19.59 5.52
C LEU A 21 -21.33 -18.21 6.09
N MET A 22 -22.04 -17.74 7.12
CA MET A 22 -21.80 -16.43 7.72
C MET A 22 -20.52 -16.42 8.56
N THR A 23 -20.17 -17.52 9.24
CA THR A 23 -18.92 -17.62 10.00
C THR A 23 -17.67 -17.72 9.12
N VAL A 24 -17.78 -18.29 7.91
CA VAL A 24 -16.67 -18.31 6.93
C VAL A 24 -16.41 -16.93 6.32
N ALA A 25 -17.45 -16.07 6.18
CA ALA A 25 -17.31 -14.74 5.59
C ALA A 25 -16.59 -13.72 6.49
N PHE A 26 -16.63 -13.89 7.83
CA PHE A 26 -16.00 -12.97 8.78
C PHE A 26 -14.54 -13.32 9.15
N GLY A 27 -13.99 -14.41 8.62
CA GLY A 27 -12.64 -14.88 8.96
C GLY A 27 -11.48 -14.20 8.22
N LEU A 28 -11.74 -13.27 7.29
CA LEU A 28 -10.71 -12.63 6.45
C LEU A 28 -10.22 -11.26 6.97
N GLY A 29 -10.60 -10.85 8.19
CA GLY A 29 -10.10 -9.64 8.84
C GLY A 29 -8.72 -9.81 9.48
N GLY A 30 -7.66 -9.88 8.67
CA GLY A 30 -6.27 -9.99 9.13
C GLY A 30 -5.55 -8.65 9.26
N CYS A 31 -5.03 -8.38 10.48
CA CYS A 31 -3.93 -7.50 10.89
C CYS A 31 -3.81 -6.09 10.27
N ALA A 32 -4.42 -5.09 10.92
CA ALA A 32 -3.86 -3.74 10.89
C ALA A 32 -2.79 -3.63 12.00
N ASN A 33 -1.53 -3.56 11.60
CA ASN A 33 -0.41 -3.30 12.49
C ASN A 33 -0.56 -1.84 12.98
N VAL A 34 -1.09 -1.62 14.18
CA VAL A 34 -0.93 -0.34 14.88
C VAL A 34 0.51 -0.29 15.37
N ALA A 35 1.41 0.18 14.50
CA ALA A 35 2.75 0.56 14.89
C ALA A 35 2.75 2.04 15.26
N GLY A 36 2.76 2.30 16.56
CA GLY A 36 3.57 3.34 17.20
C GLY A 36 3.39 4.78 16.71
N SER A 37 2.72 5.56 17.55
CA SER A 37 2.91 7.00 17.68
C SER A 37 4.39 7.42 17.66
N GLY A 38 4.75 8.32 16.73
CA GLY A 38 5.95 9.15 16.84
C GLY A 38 7.12 8.78 15.91
N ALA A 39 7.03 9.06 14.62
CA ALA A 39 8.17 9.22 13.71
C ALA A 39 7.75 10.10 12.52
N PRO A 40 8.67 10.88 11.91
CA PRO A 40 8.29 11.91 10.95
C PRO A 40 7.66 11.29 9.70
N THR A 41 6.68 11.99 9.19
CA THR A 41 5.89 11.72 7.98
C THR A 41 6.74 11.17 6.83
N ALA A 42 6.68 9.86 6.64
CA ALA A 42 7.07 9.18 5.42
C ALA A 42 5.87 8.31 5.03
N ALA A 43 4.93 8.93 4.31
CA ALA A 43 3.61 8.40 3.96
C ALA A 43 3.69 7.26 2.92
N PHE A 44 4.41 6.18 3.25
CA PHE A 44 4.65 5.06 2.35
C PHE A 44 3.83 3.81 2.70
N ALA A 45 2.61 3.99 3.21
CA ALA A 45 1.76 2.87 3.60
C ALA A 45 0.41 2.94 2.87
N GLN A 46 0.41 2.77 1.55
CA GLN A 46 -0.77 2.30 0.85
C GLN A 46 -0.58 0.83 0.45
N ALA A 47 -1.39 -0.03 1.06
CA ALA A 47 -1.56 -1.39 0.56
C ALA A 47 -2.02 -1.30 -0.90
N GLY A 48 -1.23 -1.86 -1.81
CA GLY A 48 -1.46 -1.69 -3.23
C GLY A 48 -2.81 -2.20 -3.70
N THR A 49 -3.35 -1.54 -4.72
CA THR A 49 -4.51 -2.04 -5.45
C THR A 49 -4.21 -3.45 -5.95
N PRO A 50 -5.12 -4.43 -5.77
CA PRO A 50 -4.94 -5.77 -6.31
C PRO A 50 -4.65 -5.69 -7.82
N GLY A 51 -3.45 -6.10 -8.24
CA GLY A 51 -3.00 -6.08 -9.64
C GLY A 51 -2.13 -4.88 -10.06
N GLY A 52 -1.89 -3.89 -9.19
CA GLY A 52 -0.97 -2.78 -9.44
C GLY A 52 0.48 -3.11 -9.07
N ALA A 53 1.45 -2.63 -9.85
CA ALA A 53 2.87 -2.77 -9.50
C ALA A 53 3.20 -1.96 -8.23
N THR A 54 4.04 -2.51 -7.36
CA THR A 54 4.43 -1.85 -6.10
C THR A 54 5.82 -1.23 -6.23
N VAL A 55 6.00 -0.04 -5.66
CA VAL A 55 7.27 0.71 -5.68
C VAL A 55 7.67 1.12 -4.26
N ALA A 56 8.96 0.99 -3.94
CA ALA A 56 9.54 1.54 -2.72
C ALA A 56 10.68 2.51 -3.05
N PHE A 57 10.66 3.69 -2.43
CA PHE A 57 11.71 4.71 -2.57
C PHE A 57 12.75 4.54 -1.46
N GLU A 58 13.96 4.08 -1.78
CA GLU A 58 14.98 3.69 -0.79
C GLU A 58 15.77 4.87 -0.21
N SER A 59 16.21 5.76 -1.09
CA SER A 59 16.93 6.98 -0.73
C SER A 59 16.61 8.08 -1.71
N VAL A 60 16.62 9.31 -1.22
CA VAL A 60 16.63 10.53 -2.01
C VAL A 60 17.70 11.42 -1.42
N ASP A 61 18.83 11.54 -2.11
CA ASP A 61 19.97 12.29 -1.61
C ASP A 61 20.16 13.60 -2.38
N GLY A 62 20.43 14.69 -1.64
CA GLY A 62 20.81 16.00 -2.19
C GLY A 62 19.78 17.15 -2.17
N PRO A 63 18.44 16.97 -2.24
CA PRO A 63 17.52 18.10 -2.11
C PRO A 63 17.47 18.62 -0.67
N PRO A 64 17.32 19.95 -0.46
CA PRO A 64 16.95 20.51 0.84
C PRO A 64 15.64 19.88 1.36
N PRO A 65 15.42 19.76 2.68
CA PRO A 65 14.28 19.03 3.25
C PRO A 65 12.92 19.43 2.68
N GLN A 66 12.66 20.73 2.53
CA GLN A 66 11.43 21.27 1.94
C GLN A 66 11.19 20.85 0.48
N VAL A 67 12.26 20.65 -0.30
CA VAL A 67 12.20 20.19 -1.69
C VAL A 67 11.95 18.68 -1.72
N PHE A 68 12.60 17.94 -0.82
CA PHE A 68 12.37 16.51 -0.64
C PHE A 68 10.90 16.21 -0.33
N ASP A 69 10.33 16.86 0.68
CA ASP A 69 8.94 16.61 1.10
C ASP A 69 7.94 16.89 -0.04
N ARG A 70 8.13 18.02 -0.75
CA ARG A 70 7.31 18.36 -1.91
C ARG A 70 7.43 17.31 -3.01
N MET A 71 8.64 16.83 -3.29
CA MET A 71 8.86 15.83 -4.32
C MET A 71 8.21 14.50 -3.97
N ILE A 72 8.34 14.02 -2.73
CA ILE A 72 7.68 12.79 -2.28
C ILE A 72 6.16 12.89 -2.43
N ASN A 73 5.57 14.03 -2.07
CA ASN A 73 4.13 14.25 -2.23
C ASN A 73 3.69 14.19 -3.71
N LEU A 74 4.48 14.78 -4.62
CA LEU A 74 4.19 14.72 -6.05
C LEU A 74 4.31 13.28 -6.58
N LEU A 75 5.36 12.56 -6.20
CA LEU A 75 5.59 11.18 -6.61
C LEU A 75 4.47 10.25 -6.12
N ASP A 76 4.03 10.41 -4.87
CA ASP A 76 2.89 9.65 -4.33
C ASP A 76 1.59 9.96 -5.09
N SER A 77 1.32 11.23 -5.39
CA SER A 77 0.13 11.61 -6.16
C SER A 77 0.11 11.02 -7.57
N GLU A 78 1.24 11.06 -8.27
CA GLU A 78 1.41 10.46 -9.60
C GLU A 78 1.32 8.93 -9.56
N ALA A 79 1.90 8.31 -8.54
CA ALA A 79 1.81 6.86 -8.34
C ALA A 79 0.35 6.41 -8.19
N ARG A 80 -0.46 7.12 -7.40
CA ARG A 80 -1.90 6.84 -7.25
C ARG A 80 -2.64 6.94 -8.58
N LEU A 81 -2.38 7.99 -9.38
CA LEU A 81 -2.99 8.15 -10.70
C LEU A 81 -2.63 7.02 -11.67
N ARG A 82 -1.46 6.40 -11.48
CA ARG A 82 -0.95 5.30 -12.31
C ARG A 82 -1.23 3.91 -11.74
N ASN A 83 -2.04 3.83 -10.68
CA ASN A 83 -2.31 2.57 -9.97
C ASN A 83 -1.03 1.87 -9.48
N LEU A 84 -0.01 2.64 -9.11
CA LEU A 84 1.24 2.18 -8.50
C LEU A 84 1.14 2.34 -6.99
N ALA A 85 1.37 1.26 -6.27
CA ALA A 85 1.32 1.27 -4.83
C ALA A 85 2.67 1.68 -4.25
N VAL A 86 2.72 2.79 -3.53
CA VAL A 86 3.92 3.18 -2.80
C VAL A 86 3.93 2.49 -1.43
N VAL A 87 4.90 1.60 -1.24
CA VAL A 87 5.06 0.82 0.00
C VAL A 87 6.30 1.27 0.77
N SER A 88 6.38 0.87 2.04
CA SER A 88 7.47 1.27 2.91
C SER A 88 8.79 0.70 2.38
N ARG A 89 9.89 1.39 2.67
CA ARG A 89 11.25 0.91 2.35
C ARG A 89 11.54 -0.51 2.85
N LYS A 90 10.95 -0.84 4.00
CA LYS A 90 11.09 -2.14 4.67
C LYS A 90 10.22 -3.23 4.05
N ASP A 91 9.20 -2.84 3.29
CA ASP A 91 8.24 -3.77 2.72
C ASP A 91 8.72 -4.30 1.37
N SER A 92 8.10 -5.38 0.92
CA SER A 92 8.42 -6.02 -0.35
C SER A 92 7.82 -5.21 -1.51
N ALA A 93 8.65 -4.62 -2.37
CA ALA A 93 8.23 -3.88 -3.57
C ALA A 93 8.67 -4.55 -4.87
N ALA A 94 7.80 -4.60 -5.89
CA ALA A 94 8.11 -5.11 -7.22
C ALA A 94 9.26 -4.35 -7.87
N TYR A 95 9.29 -3.03 -7.66
CA TYR A 95 10.39 -2.18 -8.05
C TYR A 95 10.88 -1.36 -6.85
N ARG A 96 12.20 -1.16 -6.79
CA ARG A 96 12.87 -0.31 -5.82
C ARG A 96 13.55 0.82 -6.57
N VAL A 97 13.37 2.03 -6.05
CA VAL A 97 13.85 3.26 -6.68
C VAL A 97 14.78 3.98 -5.73
N ARG A 98 15.97 4.32 -6.22
CA ARG A 98 16.93 5.16 -5.52
C ARG A 98 17.21 6.40 -6.36
N SER A 99 17.12 7.58 -5.76
CA SER A 99 17.29 8.82 -6.48
C SER A 99 18.35 9.74 -5.90
N TYR A 100 19.00 10.46 -6.80
CA TYR A 100 20.02 11.44 -6.49
C TYR A 100 19.67 12.73 -7.20
N LEU A 101 19.69 13.85 -6.48
CA LEU A 101 19.42 15.17 -7.04
C LEU A 101 20.53 16.13 -6.62
N ALA A 102 21.19 16.74 -7.59
CA ALA A 102 22.19 17.78 -7.35
C ALA A 102 21.77 19.09 -8.01
N ALA A 103 21.95 20.19 -7.29
CA ALA A 103 21.81 21.54 -7.83
C ALA A 103 23.19 22.20 -7.91
N GLN A 104 23.51 22.77 -9.07
CA GLN A 104 24.74 23.50 -9.31
C GLN A 104 24.38 24.92 -9.74
N VAL A 105 24.87 25.92 -9.01
CA VAL A 105 24.66 27.34 -9.33
C VAL A 105 25.98 27.94 -9.79
N ARG A 106 26.05 28.35 -11.06
CA ARG A 106 27.26 28.97 -11.63
C ARG A 106 26.88 30.21 -12.45
N GLY A 107 27.34 31.38 -12.00
CA GLY A 107 27.14 32.65 -12.69
C GLY A 107 25.66 33.01 -12.87
N GLY A 108 24.85 32.84 -11.81
CA GLY A 108 23.41 33.13 -11.85
C GLY A 108 22.55 32.11 -12.60
N ARG A 109 23.14 31.04 -13.15
CA ARG A 109 22.42 29.94 -13.77
C ARG A 109 22.37 28.73 -12.84
N THR A 110 21.19 28.15 -12.69
CA THR A 110 20.97 26.91 -11.95
C THR A 110 20.88 25.73 -12.92
N SER A 111 21.72 24.72 -12.72
CA SER A 111 21.64 23.42 -13.38
C SER A 111 21.23 22.38 -12.35
N ILE A 112 20.27 21.54 -12.70
CA ILE A 112 19.82 20.43 -11.87
C ILE A 112 20.21 19.13 -12.57
N ALA A 113 20.94 18.26 -11.88
CA ALA A 113 21.24 16.91 -12.32
C ALA A 113 20.43 15.92 -11.48
N TRP A 114 19.82 14.92 -12.12
CA TRP A 114 19.09 13.86 -11.45
C TRP A 114 19.48 12.49 -11.98
N VAL A 115 19.51 11.51 -11.09
CA VAL A 115 19.64 10.08 -11.40
C VAL A 115 18.52 9.34 -10.71
N TRP A 116 17.89 8.43 -11.45
CA TRP A 116 16.87 7.51 -10.94
C TRP A 116 17.33 6.10 -11.26
N ASP A 117 17.83 5.41 -10.25
CA ASP A 117 18.10 3.99 -10.36
C ASP A 117 16.80 3.22 -10.10
N VAL A 118 16.41 2.35 -11.03
CA VAL A 118 15.24 1.49 -10.89
C VAL A 118 15.70 0.05 -10.95
N TYR A 119 15.37 -0.70 -9.91
CA TYR A 119 15.70 -2.11 -9.77
C TYR A 119 14.42 -2.90 -9.61
N ASP A 120 14.27 -3.97 -10.37
CA ASP A 120 13.43 -5.09 -9.95
C ASP A 120 14.20 -5.95 -8.94
N ARG A 121 13.50 -6.92 -8.33
CA ARG A 121 14.15 -7.88 -7.43
C ARG A 121 14.97 -8.90 -8.23
#